data_AF-A0A843JM56-F1
#
_entry.id   AF-A0A843JM56-F1
#
_cell.length_a   1.000
_cell.length_b   1.000
_cell.length_c   1.000
_cell.angle_alpha   90.00
_cell.angle_beta   90.00
_cell.angle_gamma   90.00
#
_symmetry.space_group_name_H-M   'P 1'
#
loop_
_entity.id
_entity.type
_entity.pdbx_description
1 polymer ?
#
loop_
_entity_poly.entity_id
_entity_poly.type
_entity_poly.pdbx_seq_one_letter_code
_entity_poly.pdbx_strand_id
1 'polypeptide(L)'
;MNGIYYYVIAFILIWTIAIVFKNQLTDHGVEVNFPLLMWRTQRLRGFIDRLANRAPRFWKWYMNIGIVISTGFMILMAVALVYSLKTLMETPSVSLIVPGVEVPGSPIYIPLLAGLIALATVLIVHEFSHGILSRVQKI
;
A
#
# COMPACT_ATOMS: atom_id res chain seq x y z
N MET A 1 -0.45 24.45 16.02
CA MET A 1 -0.51 24.57 14.55
C MET A 1 -0.85 23.20 14.00
N ASN A 2 -1.99 23.04 13.32
CA ASN A 2 -2.53 21.73 12.94
C ASN A 2 -1.51 20.99 12.07
N GLY A 3 -1.00 19.84 12.55
CA GLY A 3 0.00 19.03 11.86
C GLY A 3 -0.35 18.77 10.39
N ILE A 4 -1.65 18.72 10.09
CA ILE A 4 -2.27 18.63 8.76
C ILE A 4 -1.65 19.59 7.74
N TYR A 5 -1.37 20.86 8.08
CA TYR A 5 -0.80 21.82 7.13
C TYR A 5 0.59 21.39 6.65
N TYR A 6 1.41 20.80 7.52
CA TYR A 6 2.73 20.29 7.11
C TYR A 6 2.60 19.14 6.11
N TYR A 7 1.61 18.26 6.27
CA TYR A 7 1.35 17.19 5.29
C TYR A 7 0.83 17.73 3.97
N VAL A 8 -0.06 18.72 3.99
CA VAL A 8 -0.57 19.35 2.76
C VAL A 8 0.55 20.07 2.01
N ILE A 9 1.39 20.84 2.72
CA ILE A 9 2.54 21.52 2.13
C ILE A 9 3.53 20.48 1.58
N ALA A 10 3.87 19.44 2.34
CA ALA A 10 4.76 18.37 1.89
C ALA A 10 4.18 17.66 0.65
N PHE A 11 2.88 17.37 0.63
CA PHE A 11 2.22 16.76 -0.51
C PHE A 11 2.31 17.64 -1.76
N ILE A 12 1.96 18.92 -1.66
CA ILE A 12 2.07 19.88 -2.78
C ILE A 12 3.52 19.99 -3.25
N LEU A 13 4.47 20.06 -2.33
CA LEU A 13 5.89 20.20 -2.65
C LEU A 13 6.43 18.95 -3.36
N ILE A 14 6.14 17.75 -2.85
CA ILE A 14 6.52 16.48 -3.48
C ILE A 14 5.94 16.38 -4.89
N TRP A 15 4.67 16.71 -5.07
CA TRP A 15 4.01 16.65 -6.38
C TRP A 15 4.54 17.70 -7.35
N THR A 16 4.79 18.91 -6.88
CA THR A 16 5.39 19.97 -7.69
C THR A 16 6.76 19.53 -8.21
N ILE A 17 7.60 18.97 -7.33
CA ILE A 17 8.90 18.41 -7.71
C ILE A 17 8.72 17.25 -8.70
N ALA A 18 7.83 16.29 -8.41
CA ALA A 18 7.62 15.13 -9.27
C ALA A 18 7.18 15.52 -10.69
N ILE A 19 6.35 16.56 -10.83
CA ILE A 19 5.88 17.06 -12.13
C ILE A 19 6.98 17.85 -12.85
N VAL A 20 7.68 18.74 -12.15
CA VAL A 20 8.78 19.53 -12.75
C VAL A 20 9.90 18.64 -13.26
N PHE A 21 10.25 17.60 -12.50
CA PHE A 21 11.31 16.66 -12.85
C PHE A 21 10.80 15.40 -13.55
N LYS A 22 9.55 15.39 -14.04
CA LYS A 22 8.92 14.22 -14.66
C LYS A 22 9.80 13.55 -15.72
N ASN A 23 10.41 14.34 -16.61
CA ASN A 23 11.23 13.80 -17.69
C ASN A 23 12.48 13.08 -17.13
N GLN A 24 13.18 13.70 -16.18
CA GLN A 24 14.36 13.12 -15.55
C GLN A 24 14.03 11.90 -14.68
N LEU A 25 12.88 11.90 -14.00
CA LEU A 25 12.40 10.76 -13.21
C LEU A 25 12.04 9.58 -14.11
N THR A 26 11.42 9.85 -15.26
CA THR A 26 11.06 8.82 -16.24
C THR A 26 12.31 8.14 -16.80
N ASP A 27 13.38 8.90 -17.05
CA ASP A 27 14.68 8.34 -17.49
C ASP A 27 15.31 7.38 -16.46
N HIS A 28 15.02 7.58 -15.17
CA HIS A 28 15.46 6.70 -14.08
C HIS A 28 14.46 5.58 -13.74
N GLY A 29 13.42 5.39 -14.57
CA GLY A 29 12.41 4.35 -14.40
C GLY A 29 11.32 4.69 -13.37
N VAL A 30 11.17 5.95 -13.00
CA VAL A 30 10.07 6.44 -12.15
C VAL A 30 8.97 7.04 -13.03
N GLU A 31 7.84 6.34 -13.12
CA GLU A 31 6.66 6.84 -13.83
C GLU A 31 5.85 7.76 -12.91
N VAL A 32 5.65 8.99 -13.37
CA VAL A 32 4.89 10.02 -12.66
C VAL A 32 3.55 10.20 -13.36
N ASN A 33 2.50 9.60 -12.80
CA ASN A 33 1.12 9.67 -13.29
C ASN A 33 0.20 10.11 -12.16
N PHE A 34 0.00 11.41 -11.93
CA PHE A 34 -0.83 11.91 -10.84
C PHE A 34 -2.18 11.17 -10.73
N PRO A 35 -2.56 10.58 -9.57
CA PRO A 35 -1.94 10.62 -8.23
C PRO A 35 -1.01 9.43 -7.89
N LEU A 36 -0.55 8.67 -8.88
CA LEU A 36 0.32 7.51 -8.76
C LEU A 36 1.79 7.84 -9.11
N LEU A 37 2.69 7.43 -8.22
CA LEU A 37 4.14 7.42 -8.46
C LEU A 37 4.59 5.97 -8.45
N MET A 38 5.09 5.47 -9.58
CA MET A 38 5.53 4.08 -9.71
C MET A 38 7.01 4.01 -10.05
N TRP A 39 7.81 3.47 -9.14
CA TRP A 39 9.22 3.22 -9.39
C TRP A 39 9.44 1.80 -9.89
N ARG A 40 9.86 1.66 -11.15
CA ARG A 40 10.16 0.38 -11.76
C ARG A 40 11.62 0.02 -11.56
N THR A 41 11.91 -0.93 -10.67
CA THR A 41 13.26 -1.47 -10.50
C THR A 41 13.40 -2.88 -11.05
N GLN A 42 14.52 -3.17 -11.71
CA GLN A 42 14.85 -4.49 -12.26
C GLN A 42 15.78 -5.30 -11.34
N ARG A 43 16.44 -4.61 -10.39
CA ARG A 43 17.58 -5.16 -9.63
C ARG A 43 17.25 -6.38 -8.78
N LEU A 44 16.02 -6.48 -8.27
CA LEU A 44 15.58 -7.55 -7.36
C LEU A 44 14.94 -8.75 -8.08
N ARG A 45 14.75 -8.68 -9.40
CA ARG A 45 14.07 -9.75 -10.16
C ARG A 45 14.81 -11.09 -10.07
N GLY A 46 16.14 -11.08 -10.19
CA GLY A 46 16.94 -12.31 -10.07
C GLY A 46 16.92 -12.95 -8.67
N PHE A 47 16.61 -12.18 -7.62
CA PHE A 47 16.38 -12.75 -6.29
C PHE A 47 15.01 -13.43 -6.22
N ILE A 48 13.96 -12.75 -6.70
CA ILE A 48 12.60 -13.30 -6.78
C ILE A 48 12.58 -14.57 -7.63
N ASP A 49 13.30 -14.59 -8.75
CA ASP A 49 13.42 -15.76 -9.63
C ASP A 49 14.02 -16.96 -8.93
N ARG A 50 15.12 -16.75 -8.20
CA ARG A 50 15.76 -17.82 -7.44
C ARG A 50 14.82 -18.39 -6.38
N LEU A 51 14.07 -17.52 -5.70
CA LEU A 51 13.14 -17.95 -4.66
C LEU A 51 11.92 -18.68 -5.23
N ALA A 52 11.34 -18.17 -6.30
CA ALA A 52 10.20 -18.77 -7.00
C ALA A 52 10.57 -20.16 -7.57
N ASN A 53 11.75 -20.28 -8.18
CA ASN A 53 12.22 -21.54 -8.77
C ASN A 53 12.68 -22.58 -7.74
N ARG A 54 12.97 -22.17 -6.49
CA ARG A 54 13.44 -23.10 -5.45
C ARG A 54 12.37 -24.12 -5.05
N ALA A 55 11.09 -23.73 -5.05
CA ALA A 55 10.00 -24.62 -4.65
C ALA A 55 8.67 -24.22 -5.33
N PRO A 56 8.54 -24.37 -6.66
CA PRO A 56 7.38 -23.87 -7.40
C PRO A 56 6.06 -24.52 -6.97
N ARG A 57 6.07 -25.79 -6.54
CA ARG A 57 4.87 -26.48 -6.05
C ARG A 57 4.39 -25.91 -4.71
N PHE A 58 5.32 -25.61 -3.81
CA PHE A 58 5.00 -24.99 -2.52
C PHE A 58 4.37 -23.61 -2.72
N TRP A 59 5.01 -22.76 -3.55
CA TRP A 59 4.49 -21.43 -3.85
C TRP A 59 3.11 -21.46 -4.50
N LYS A 60 2.86 -22.38 -5.45
CA LYS A 60 1.52 -22.55 -6.05
C LYS A 60 0.46 -22.90 -5.02
N TRP A 61 0.74 -23.85 -4.14
CA TRP A 61 -0.22 -24.27 -3.12
C TRP A 61 -0.51 -23.16 -2.11
N TYR A 62 0.55 -22.51 -1.61
CA TYR A 62 0.43 -21.36 -0.70
C TYR A 62 -0.41 -20.23 -1.32
N MET A 63 -0.15 -19.90 -2.58
CA MET A 63 -0.89 -18.86 -3.29
C MET A 63 -2.34 -19.22 -3.55
N ASN A 64 -2.64 -20.47 -3.94
CA ASN A 64 -4.02 -20.91 -4.16
C ASN A 64 -4.86 -20.81 -2.88
N ILE A 65 -4.30 -21.23 -1.74
CA ILE A 65 -4.96 -21.07 -0.43
C ILE A 65 -5.10 -19.59 -0.07
N GLY A 66 -4.03 -18.81 -0.28
CA GLY A 66 -4.02 -17.37 -0.03
C GLY A 66 -5.12 -16.65 -0.82
N ILE A 67 -5.36 -17.02 -2.08
CA ILE A 67 -6.43 -16.45 -2.91
C ILE A 67 -7.81 -16.73 -2.31
N VAL A 68 -8.07 -17.97 -1.88
CA VAL A 68 -9.37 -18.34 -1.27
C VAL A 68 -9.58 -17.57 0.04
N ILE A 69 -8.56 -17.53 0.91
CA ILE A 69 -8.61 -16.82 2.18
C ILE A 69 -8.79 -15.31 1.96
N SER A 70 -8.01 -14.72 1.05
CA SER A 70 -8.09 -13.29 0.72
C SER A 70 -9.46 -12.92 0.15
N THR A 71 -10.02 -13.75 -0.73
CA THR A 71 -11.37 -13.54 -1.27
C THR A 71 -12.41 -13.59 -0.17
N GLY A 72 -12.30 -14.54 0.77
CA GLY A 72 -13.16 -14.61 1.94
C GLY A 72 -13.08 -13.35 2.81
N PHE A 73 -11.86 -12.88 3.13
CA PHE A 73 -11.67 -11.65 3.89
C PHE A 73 -12.15 -10.40 3.14
N MET A 74 -12.02 -10.35 1.82
CA MET A 74 -12.59 -9.25 1.03
C MET A 74 -14.12 -9.19 1.15
N ILE A 75 -14.80 -10.34 1.10
CA ILE A 75 -16.26 -10.41 1.29
C ILE A 75 -16.62 -10.00 2.72
N LEU A 76 -15.93 -10.53 3.72
CA LEU A 76 -16.15 -10.15 5.12
C LEU A 76 -15.95 -8.66 5.35
N MET A 77 -14.91 -8.08 4.76
CA MET A 77 -14.63 -6.65 4.84
C MET A 77 -15.73 -5.83 4.17
N ALA A 78 -16.18 -6.22 2.98
CA ALA A 78 -17.28 -5.54 2.30
C ALA A 78 -18.57 -5.57 3.13
N VAL A 79 -18.90 -6.72 3.71
CA VAL A 79 -20.06 -6.88 4.60
C VAL A 79 -19.90 -6.02 5.86
N ALA A 80 -18.73 -6.03 6.50
CA ALA A 80 -18.43 -5.21 7.67
C ALA A 80 -18.57 -3.71 7.36
N LEU A 81 -18.09 -3.26 6.20
CA LEU A 81 -18.26 -1.88 5.75
C LEU A 81 -19.73 -1.53 5.56
N VAL A 82 -20.54 -2.39 4.94
CA VAL A 82 -21.99 -2.16 4.80
C VAL A 82 -22.69 -2.08 6.15
N TYR A 83 -22.34 -2.94 7.11
CA TYR A 83 -22.87 -2.83 8.47
C TYR A 83 -22.40 -1.55 9.16
N SER A 84 -21.15 -1.13 8.94
CA SER A 84 -20.63 0.12 9.51
C SER A 84 -21.40 1.35 9.02
N LEU A 85 -21.94 1.34 7.81
CA LEU A 85 -22.77 2.43 7.30
C LEU A 85 -24.01 2.66 8.17
N LYS A 86 -24.62 1.60 8.72
CA LYS A 86 -25.78 1.73 9.64
C LYS A 86 -25.37 2.42 10.93
N THR A 87 -24.25 2.01 11.53
CA THR A 87 -23.73 2.64 12.76
C THR A 87 -23.29 4.09 12.53
N LEU A 88 -22.86 4.45 11.33
CA LEU A 88 -22.52 5.84 11.00
C LEU A 88 -23.74 6.76 10.95
N MET A 89 -24.92 6.24 10.60
CA MET A 89 -26.15 7.04 10.60
C MET A 89 -26.64 7.34 12.03
N GLU A 90 -26.37 6.44 12.99
CA GLU A 90 -26.76 6.59 14.40
C GLU A 90 -25.72 7.40 15.20
N THR A 91 -24.43 7.15 14.95
CA THR A 91 -23.31 7.86 15.61
C THR A 91 -22.20 8.15 14.59
N PRO A 92 -22.11 9.37 14.04
CA PRO A 92 -21.07 9.73 13.09
C PRO A 92 -19.74 9.95 13.83
N SER A 93 -18.97 8.88 14.03
CA SER A 93 -17.63 8.90 14.66
C SER A 93 -16.53 8.37 13.73
N VAL A 94 -16.62 8.64 12.42
CA VAL A 94 -15.50 8.41 11.51
C VAL A 94 -14.46 9.52 11.65
N SER A 95 -13.29 9.14 12.12
CA SER A 95 -12.12 10.03 12.13
C SER A 95 -11.06 9.47 11.18
N LEU A 96 -10.51 10.35 10.35
CA LEU A 96 -9.36 10.03 9.52
C LEU A 96 -8.16 9.77 10.43
N ILE A 97 -7.46 8.66 10.22
CA ILE A 97 -6.23 8.37 10.95
C ILE A 97 -5.06 8.73 10.04
N VAL A 98 -4.35 9.79 10.40
CA VAL A 98 -3.13 10.23 9.72
C VAL A 98 -1.95 9.99 10.65
N PRO A 99 -1.00 9.10 10.30
CA PRO A 99 0.18 8.87 11.14
C PRO A 99 0.92 10.18 11.42
N GLY A 100 1.24 10.44 12.69
CA GLY A 100 1.92 11.66 13.14
C GLY A 100 1.02 12.89 13.27
N VAL A 101 -0.30 12.75 13.17
CA VAL A 101 -1.26 13.83 13.44
C VAL A 101 -2.32 13.33 14.42
N GLU A 102 -2.50 14.08 15.51
CA GLU A 102 -3.68 13.91 16.36
C GLU A 102 -4.89 14.49 15.64
N VAL A 103 -5.79 13.62 15.20
CA VAL A 103 -7.04 14.02 14.55
C VAL A 103 -8.13 14.11 15.61
N PRO A 104 -8.77 15.28 15.80
CA PRO A 104 -9.87 15.44 16.75
C PRO A 104 -10.96 14.39 16.49
N GLY A 105 -11.39 13.70 17.54
CA GLY A 105 -12.38 12.62 17.45
C GLY A 105 -11.82 11.25 17.05
N SER A 106 -10.51 11.12 16.79
CA SER A 106 -9.87 9.81 16.68
C SER A 106 -9.45 9.31 18.07
N PRO A 107 -9.89 8.12 18.51
CA PRO A 107 -9.38 7.50 19.74
C PRO A 107 -7.95 6.94 19.55
N ILE A 108 -7.44 6.91 18.32
CA ILE A 108 -6.18 6.25 17.96
C ILE A 108 -5.21 7.30 17.39
N TYR A 109 -4.03 7.36 17.99
CA TYR A 109 -2.88 8.08 17.48
C TYR A 109 -1.80 7.08 17.03
N ILE A 110 -1.39 7.18 15.77
CA ILE A 110 -0.30 6.36 15.21
C ILE A 110 0.92 7.27 15.07
N PRO A 111 2.04 6.99 15.76
CA PRO A 111 3.28 7.74 15.55
C PRO A 111 3.76 7.65 14.09
N LEU A 112 4.26 8.75 13.52
CA LEU A 112 4.67 8.82 12.11
C LEU A 112 5.64 7.69 11.72
N LEU A 113 6.70 7.52 12.51
CA LEU A 113 7.73 6.51 12.23
C LEU A 113 7.15 5.09 12.25
N ALA A 114 6.30 4.78 13.24
CA ALA A 114 5.64 3.48 13.34
C ALA A 114 4.71 3.23 12.14
N GLY A 115 3.94 4.25 11.75
CA GLY A 115 3.08 4.19 10.57
C GLY A 115 3.87 3.98 9.27
N LEU A 116 5.00 4.66 9.11
CA LEU A 116 5.87 4.51 7.93
C LEU A 116 6.50 3.11 7.87
N ILE A 117 6.99 2.58 9.00
CA ILE A 117 7.54 1.23 9.07
C ILE A 117 6.45 0.19 8.78
N ALA A 118 5.25 0.35 9.34
CA ALA A 118 4.12 -0.53 9.08
C ALA A 118 3.75 -0.53 7.59
N LEU A 119 3.60 0.65 6.99
CA LEU A 119 3.30 0.80 5.56
C LEU A 119 4.39 0.18 4.70
N ALA A 120 5.67 0.48 4.97
CA ALA A 120 6.79 -0.09 4.23
C ALA A 120 6.80 -1.61 4.31
N THR A 121 6.57 -2.18 5.50
CA THR A 121 6.56 -3.63 5.70
C THR A 121 5.43 -4.28 4.90
N VAL A 122 4.22 -3.74 4.98
CA VAL A 122 3.06 -4.26 4.24
C VAL A 122 3.30 -4.17 2.74
N LEU A 123 3.76 -3.03 2.22
CA LEU A 123 4.03 -2.85 0.79
C LEU A 123 5.12 -3.79 0.28
N ILE A 124 6.23 -3.92 1.03
CA ILE A 124 7.32 -4.83 0.64
C ILE A 124 6.81 -6.26 0.53
N VAL A 125 6.10 -6.76 1.55
CA VAL A 125 5.59 -8.13 1.55
C VAL A 125 4.51 -8.33 0.47
N HIS A 126 3.64 -7.35 0.29
CA HIS A 126 2.56 -7.39 -0.70
C HIS A 126 3.10 -7.46 -2.14
N GLU A 127 3.95 -6.50 -2.53
CA GLU A 127 4.54 -6.44 -3.86
C GLU A 127 5.45 -7.64 -4.13
N PHE A 128 6.19 -8.09 -3.12
CA PHE A 128 7.02 -9.28 -3.22
C PHE A 128 6.20 -10.55 -3.48
N SER A 129 5.05 -10.66 -2.83
CA SER A 129 4.13 -11.79 -3.02
C SER A 129 3.58 -11.80 -4.45
N HIS A 130 3.14 -10.65 -4.96
CA HIS A 130 2.73 -10.53 -6.37
C HIS A 130 3.87 -10.89 -7.33
N GLY A 131 5.08 -10.42 -7.05
CA GLY A 131 6.27 -10.75 -7.84
C GLY A 131 6.55 -12.25 -7.90
N ILE A 132 6.46 -12.97 -6.78
CA ILE A 132 6.60 -14.44 -6.77
C ILE A 132 5.48 -15.09 -7.59
N LEU A 133 4.24 -14.64 -7.41
CA LEU A 133 3.08 -15.21 -8.12
C LEU A 133 3.25 -15.10 -9.63
N SER A 134 3.58 -13.90 -10.13
CA SER A 134 3.82 -13.66 -11.57
C SER A 134 4.91 -14.58 -12.12
N ARG A 135 6.02 -14.77 -11.40
CA ARG A 135 7.10 -15.66 -11.85
C ARG A 135 6.71 -17.14 -11.84
N VAL A 136 5.98 -17.58 -10.83
CA VAL A 136 5.50 -18.98 -10.73
C VAL A 136 4.45 -19.30 -11.79
N GLN A 137 3.60 -18.33 -12.13
CA GLN A 137 2.59 -18.44 -13.20
C GLN A 137 3.12 -18.12 -14.59
N LYS A 138 4.34 -17.56 -14.69
CA LYS A 138 5.00 -17.11 -15.93
C LYS A 138 4.22 -16.01 -16.66
N ILE A 139 3.69 -15.07 -15.90
CA ILE A 139 2.97 -13.87 -16.36
C ILE A 139 3.88 -12.65 -16.20
#